data_AF-A0A536G7H6-F1
#
_entry.id   AF-A0A536G7H6-F1
#
_cell.length_a   1.000
_cell.length_b   1.000
_cell.length_c   1.000
_cell.angle_alpha   90.00
_cell.angle_beta   90.00
_cell.angle_gamma   90.00
#
_symmetry.space_group_name_H-M   'P 1'
#
loop_
_entity.id
_entity.type
_entity.pdbx_description
1 polymer ?
#
loop_
_entity_poly.entity_id
_entity_poly.type
_entity_poly.pdbx_seq_one_letter_code
_entity_poly.pdbx_strand_id
1 'polypeptide(L)'
;ETLQLLTFPDAAKWWLDKIYPWSRRAMRVARPVLQPMMHMPLPSDEVYASLKDLLMDLDGMRKVLTDPEITTVRIVLNLEKMVVKEAKRAYTYLSLFGYVTDAVIVNRLLPGDLHDELFQKWQLIHHRYQREVEESFAGIPIFNVPLFDREVVGEEMLSRMAQAIYGEEDPARRFATSNPQRIDKEGPDYVLSLKVPFVDKSAVDLSRHNGDLYVTVGNYRREITLPRVLARRETAGASIEDGELRVRFARRAEKLEAKKR
;
A
#
# COMPACT_ATOMS: atom_id res chain seq x y z
N GLU A 1 -2.56 -6.13 -10.85
CA GLU A 1 -3.87 -6.78 -10.63
C GLU A 1 -3.99 -7.44 -9.25
N THR A 2 -3.03 -8.25 -8.80
CA THR A 2 -3.10 -8.94 -7.48
C THR A 2 -3.26 -8.00 -6.27
N LEU A 3 -2.69 -6.79 -6.33
CA LEU A 3 -2.80 -5.81 -5.26
C LEU A 3 -4.20 -5.17 -5.16
N GLN A 4 -4.98 -5.10 -6.25
CA GLN A 4 -6.36 -4.56 -6.21
C GLN A 4 -7.32 -5.47 -5.42
N LEU A 5 -7.01 -6.76 -5.29
CA LEU A 5 -7.80 -7.68 -4.46
C LEU A 5 -7.70 -7.33 -2.96
N LEU A 6 -6.60 -6.70 -2.52
CA LEU A 6 -6.41 -6.28 -1.13
C LEU A 6 -7.13 -4.97 -0.79
N THR A 7 -7.62 -4.24 -1.79
CA THR A 7 -8.47 -3.03 -1.63
C THR A 7 -9.97 -3.33 -1.62
N PHE A 8 -10.38 -4.53 -2.00
CA PHE A 8 -11.78 -4.96 -2.00
C PHE A 8 -12.48 -5.03 -0.61
N PRO A 9 -11.78 -5.18 0.54
CA PRO A 9 -12.46 -5.31 1.84
C PRO A 9 -13.28 -4.08 2.22
N ASP A 10 -12.79 -2.88 1.92
CA ASP A 10 -13.39 -1.64 2.42
C ASP A 10 -14.75 -1.35 1.75
N ALA A 11 -14.88 -1.59 0.44
CA ALA A 11 -16.14 -1.44 -0.30
C ALA A 11 -17.18 -2.48 0.12
N ALA A 12 -16.74 -3.73 0.33
CA ALA A 12 -17.62 -4.81 0.77
C ALA A 12 -18.08 -4.62 2.23
N LYS A 13 -17.23 -4.09 3.11
CA LYS A 13 -17.57 -3.72 4.48
C LYS A 13 -18.61 -2.59 4.53
N TRP A 14 -18.43 -1.53 3.72
CA TRP A 14 -19.42 -0.46 3.60
C TRP A 14 -20.79 -0.97 3.14
N TRP A 15 -20.80 -1.89 2.16
CA TRP A 15 -22.02 -2.50 1.65
C TRP A 15 -22.76 -3.29 2.74
N LEU A 16 -22.04 -4.10 3.53
CA LEU A 16 -22.61 -4.85 4.66
C LEU A 16 -23.17 -3.93 5.76
N ASP A 17 -22.42 -2.89 6.14
CA ASP A 17 -22.78 -2.03 7.27
C ASP A 17 -23.96 -1.11 6.94
N LYS A 18 -24.12 -0.70 5.67
CA LYS A 18 -25.06 0.37 5.29
C LYS A 18 -26.28 -0.08 4.53
N ILE A 19 -26.18 -1.07 3.65
CA ILE A 19 -27.30 -1.49 2.77
C ILE A 19 -28.17 -2.56 3.44
N TYR A 20 -27.56 -3.47 4.20
CA TYR A 20 -28.27 -4.61 4.79
C TYR A 20 -29.20 -4.29 5.98
N PRO A 21 -28.90 -3.34 6.90
CA PRO A 21 -29.84 -3.01 7.98
C PRO A 21 -31.18 -2.47 7.47
N TRP A 22 -31.16 -1.82 6.30
CA TRP A 22 -32.34 -1.28 5.62
C TRP A 22 -33.14 -2.37 4.92
N SER A 23 -32.47 -3.31 4.24
CA SER A 23 -33.15 -4.47 3.64
C SER A 23 -33.86 -5.29 4.73
N ARG A 24 -33.22 -5.58 5.86
CA ARG A 24 -33.83 -6.38 6.94
C ARG A 24 -35.04 -5.70 7.60
N ARG A 25 -34.99 -4.38 7.81
CA ARG A 25 -36.13 -3.60 8.38
C ARG A 25 -37.28 -3.45 7.39
N ALA A 26 -36.99 -3.17 6.12
CA ALA A 26 -38.00 -3.07 5.07
C ALA A 26 -38.66 -4.44 4.79
N MET A 27 -37.88 -5.53 4.85
CA MET A 27 -38.32 -6.88 4.51
C MET A 27 -39.27 -7.49 5.56
N ARG A 28 -39.16 -7.11 6.83
CA ARG A 28 -40.05 -7.62 7.88
C ARG A 28 -41.49 -7.09 7.75
N VAL A 29 -41.67 -6.00 6.99
CA VAL A 29 -42.97 -5.33 6.80
C VAL A 29 -43.50 -5.49 5.37
N ALA A 30 -42.64 -5.64 4.36
CA ALA A 30 -43.03 -5.60 2.95
C ALA A 30 -42.83 -6.92 2.16
N ARG A 31 -42.49 -8.03 2.83
CA ARG A 31 -42.19 -9.34 2.21
C ARG A 31 -43.22 -9.85 1.19
N PRO A 32 -44.54 -9.73 1.39
CA PRO A 32 -45.52 -10.29 0.44
C PRO A 32 -45.75 -9.41 -0.81
N VAL A 33 -45.35 -8.14 -0.79
CA VAL A 33 -45.78 -7.14 -1.79
C VAL A 33 -44.65 -6.75 -2.75
N LEU A 34 -43.40 -6.78 -2.29
CA LEU A 34 -42.24 -6.31 -3.09
C LEU A 34 -41.60 -7.40 -3.96
N GLN A 35 -41.88 -8.68 -3.69
CA GLN A 35 -41.26 -9.81 -4.39
C GLN A 35 -41.54 -9.87 -5.92
N PRO A 36 -42.72 -9.46 -6.44
CA PRO A 36 -42.97 -9.45 -7.87
C PRO A 36 -42.44 -8.20 -8.60
N MET A 37 -42.07 -7.13 -7.88
CA MET A 37 -41.82 -5.80 -8.47
C MET A 37 -40.34 -5.43 -8.58
N MET A 38 -39.44 -6.16 -7.91
CA MET A 38 -37.99 -5.97 -8.02
C MET A 38 -37.34 -7.16 -8.75
N HIS A 39 -36.84 -6.94 -9.97
CA HIS A 39 -36.11 -7.93 -10.77
C HIS A 39 -34.71 -8.29 -10.23
N MET A 40 -34.40 -7.96 -8.98
CA MET A 40 -33.11 -8.27 -8.36
C MET A 40 -33.32 -9.29 -7.23
N PRO A 41 -32.79 -10.53 -7.34
CA PRO A 41 -32.88 -11.50 -6.26
C PRO A 41 -32.18 -10.91 -5.03
N LEU A 42 -32.93 -10.75 -3.94
CA LEU A 42 -32.37 -10.28 -2.69
C LEU A 42 -31.45 -11.38 -2.12
N PRO A 43 -30.23 -11.03 -1.70
CA PRO A 43 -29.28 -12.02 -1.20
C PRO A 43 -29.84 -12.74 0.02
N SER A 44 -29.74 -14.07 0.03
CA SER A 44 -30.19 -14.91 1.15
C SER A 44 -29.29 -14.75 2.37
N ASP A 45 -29.76 -15.19 3.53
CA ASP A 45 -28.97 -15.19 4.77
C ASP A 45 -27.67 -16.03 4.63
N GLU A 46 -27.66 -17.04 3.76
CA GLU A 46 -26.47 -17.83 3.41
C GLU A 46 -25.42 -17.03 2.64
N VAL A 47 -25.86 -16.18 1.69
CA VAL A 47 -24.96 -15.28 0.95
C VAL A 47 -24.35 -14.26 1.90
N TYR A 48 -25.11 -13.78 2.87
CA TYR A 48 -24.60 -12.89 3.91
C TYR A 48 -23.56 -13.57 4.79
N ALA A 49 -23.83 -14.79 5.27
CA ALA A 49 -22.88 -15.55 6.09
C ALA A 49 -21.56 -15.75 5.32
N SER A 50 -21.65 -16.20 4.07
CA SER A 50 -20.48 -16.39 3.20
C SER A 50 -19.70 -15.09 2.97
N LEU A 51 -20.39 -13.97 2.75
CA LEU A 51 -19.75 -12.66 2.56
C LEU A 51 -19.09 -12.15 3.84
N LYS A 52 -19.70 -12.40 5.00
CA LYS A 52 -19.13 -12.07 6.30
C LYS A 52 -17.85 -12.88 6.55
N ASP A 53 -17.88 -14.18 6.28
CA ASP A 53 -16.72 -15.07 6.46
C ASP A 53 -15.57 -14.63 5.54
N LEU A 54 -15.86 -14.34 4.27
CA LEU A 54 -14.88 -13.77 3.33
C LEU A 54 -14.26 -12.48 3.86
N LEU A 55 -15.05 -11.55 4.43
CA LEU A 55 -14.52 -10.33 5.00
C LEU A 55 -13.64 -10.56 6.23
N MET A 56 -14.00 -11.53 7.07
CA MET A 56 -13.19 -11.91 8.22
C MET A 56 -11.85 -12.51 7.78
N ASP A 57 -11.86 -13.37 6.75
CA ASP A 57 -10.65 -13.94 6.17
C ASP A 57 -9.77 -12.86 5.55
N LEU A 58 -10.36 -11.92 4.81
CA LEU A 58 -9.63 -10.78 4.22
C LEU A 58 -9.01 -9.87 5.29
N ASP A 59 -9.70 -9.61 6.40
CA ASP A 59 -9.14 -8.84 7.53
C ASP A 59 -7.98 -9.61 8.20
N GLY A 60 -8.13 -10.92 8.37
CA GLY A 60 -7.07 -11.82 8.85
C GLY A 60 -5.83 -11.78 7.95
N MET A 61 -6.02 -11.94 6.63
CA MET A 61 -4.94 -11.84 5.64
C MET A 61 -4.27 -10.47 5.69
N ARG A 62 -5.04 -9.38 5.74
CA ARG A 62 -4.48 -8.02 5.83
C ARG A 62 -3.59 -7.87 7.06
N LYS A 63 -4.00 -8.36 8.23
CA LYS A 63 -3.18 -8.32 9.45
C LYS A 63 -1.85 -9.04 9.26
N VAL A 64 -1.86 -10.24 8.69
CA VAL A 64 -0.64 -11.03 8.45
C VAL A 64 0.27 -10.36 7.43
N LEU A 65 -0.28 -9.83 6.34
CA LEU A 65 0.49 -9.22 5.26
C LEU A 65 1.05 -7.83 5.62
N THR A 66 0.41 -7.12 6.56
CA THR A 66 0.87 -5.80 7.01
C THR A 66 1.72 -5.85 8.29
N ASP A 67 1.89 -7.02 8.91
CA ASP A 67 2.78 -7.22 10.05
C ASP A 67 4.23 -7.39 9.56
N PRO A 68 5.14 -6.43 9.82
CA PRO A 68 6.53 -6.50 9.37
C PRO A 68 7.34 -7.62 10.02
N GLU A 69 6.89 -8.17 11.15
CA GLU A 69 7.58 -9.32 11.78
C GLU A 69 7.25 -10.63 11.09
N ILE A 70 6.15 -10.68 10.33
CA ILE A 70 5.67 -11.89 9.64
C ILE A 70 5.91 -11.80 8.13
N THR A 71 5.58 -10.66 7.51
CA THR A 71 5.61 -10.50 6.04
C THR A 71 6.33 -9.23 5.61
N THR A 72 7.25 -9.39 4.65
CA THR A 72 7.87 -8.29 3.91
C THR A 72 7.74 -8.51 2.40
N VAL A 73 7.92 -7.44 1.63
CA VAL A 73 7.81 -7.47 0.16
C VAL A 73 9.15 -7.07 -0.45
N ARG A 74 9.61 -7.84 -1.45
CA ARG A 74 10.77 -7.46 -2.27
C ARG A 74 10.33 -7.05 -3.65
N ILE A 75 10.76 -5.87 -4.10
CA ILE A 75 10.43 -5.38 -5.44
C ILE A 75 11.51 -5.85 -6.40
N VAL A 76 11.13 -6.61 -7.43
CA VAL A 76 12.04 -7.04 -8.50
C VAL A 76 11.81 -6.17 -9.73
N LEU A 77 12.88 -5.61 -10.29
CA LEU A 77 12.82 -4.78 -11.50
C LEU A 77 14.02 -5.01 -12.42
N ASN A 78 13.88 -4.61 -13.68
CA ASN A 78 15.00 -4.44 -14.62
C ASN A 78 15.29 -2.94 -14.79
N LEU A 79 16.50 -2.59 -15.22
CA LEU A 79 16.94 -1.21 -15.46
C LEU A 79 16.38 -0.61 -16.77
N GLU A 80 15.06 -0.60 -16.88
CA GLU A 80 14.32 -0.05 -17.99
C GLU A 80 13.36 1.03 -17.51
N LYS A 81 13.25 2.13 -18.27
CA LYS A 81 12.46 3.32 -17.90
C LYS A 81 11.06 3.01 -17.37
N MET A 82 10.33 2.18 -18.10
CA MET A 82 8.94 1.84 -17.76
C MET A 82 8.86 0.97 -16.51
N VAL A 83 9.80 0.01 -16.38
CA VAL A 83 9.85 -0.91 -15.24
C VAL A 83 10.25 -0.16 -13.97
N VAL A 84 11.22 0.75 -14.03
CA VAL A 84 11.58 1.62 -12.89
C VAL A 84 10.40 2.49 -12.46
N LYS A 85 9.66 3.08 -13.40
CA LYS A 85 8.45 3.86 -13.08
C LYS A 85 7.36 3.01 -12.43
N GLU A 86 7.17 1.78 -12.89
CA GLU A 86 6.18 0.88 -12.31
C GLU A 86 6.60 0.39 -10.93
N ALA A 87 7.89 0.09 -10.73
CA ALA A 87 8.45 -0.23 -9.42
C ALA A 87 8.24 0.91 -8.42
N LYS A 88 8.43 2.17 -8.84
CA LYS A 88 8.14 3.35 -8.02
C LYS A 88 6.67 3.41 -7.61
N ARG A 89 5.74 3.24 -8.56
CA ARG A 89 4.29 3.21 -8.27
C ARG A 89 3.91 2.06 -7.35
N ALA A 90 4.46 0.88 -7.57
CA ALA A 90 4.25 -0.28 -6.70
C ALA A 90 4.75 0.01 -5.28
N TYR A 91 5.91 0.65 -5.12
CA TYR A 91 6.43 1.03 -3.81
C TYR A 91 5.57 2.08 -3.10
N THR A 92 5.10 3.10 -3.82
CA THR A 92 4.12 4.07 -3.30
C THR A 92 2.87 3.35 -2.80
N TYR A 93 2.34 2.43 -3.59
CA TYR A 93 1.16 1.65 -3.23
C TYR A 93 1.41 0.79 -1.99
N LEU A 94 2.50 0.02 -1.97
CA LEU A 94 2.84 -0.86 -0.86
C LEU A 94 2.97 -0.07 0.45
N SER A 95 3.70 1.05 0.39
CA SER A 95 3.86 1.99 1.51
C SER A 95 2.52 2.58 1.96
N LEU A 96 1.69 3.03 1.01
CA LEU A 96 0.38 3.59 1.30
C LEU A 96 -0.49 2.60 2.06
N PHE A 97 -0.46 1.30 1.73
CA PHE A 97 -1.31 0.29 2.36
C PHE A 97 -0.76 -0.33 3.65
N GLY A 98 0.49 -0.06 4.00
CA GLY A 98 1.10 -0.60 5.22
C GLY A 98 2.08 -1.75 4.99
N TYR A 99 2.33 -2.15 3.74
CA TYR A 99 3.25 -3.25 3.43
C TYR A 99 4.70 -2.77 3.52
N VAL A 100 5.53 -3.53 4.23
CA VAL A 100 6.96 -3.21 4.36
C VAL A 100 7.74 -3.78 3.19
N THR A 101 8.29 -2.89 2.37
CA THR A 101 9.29 -3.27 1.37
C THR A 101 10.66 -3.34 2.02
N ASP A 102 11.24 -4.54 2.09
CA ASP A 102 12.52 -4.76 2.79
C ASP A 102 13.73 -4.75 1.86
N ALA A 103 13.56 -5.07 0.57
CA ALA A 103 14.63 -5.02 -0.41
C ALA A 103 14.13 -4.75 -1.82
N VAL A 104 15.05 -4.30 -2.67
CA VAL A 104 14.86 -4.12 -4.12
C VAL A 104 15.86 -5.00 -4.85
N ILE A 105 15.39 -5.80 -5.80
CA ILE A 105 16.22 -6.70 -6.62
C ILE A 105 16.27 -6.14 -8.03
N VAL A 106 17.44 -5.66 -8.44
CA VAL A 106 17.71 -5.22 -9.81
C VAL A 106 18.21 -6.42 -10.61
N ASN A 107 17.32 -6.97 -11.42
CA ASN A 107 17.57 -8.16 -12.21
C ASN A 107 18.16 -7.82 -13.59
N ARG A 108 18.87 -8.79 -14.18
CA ARG A 108 19.44 -8.76 -15.54
C ARG A 108 20.42 -7.61 -15.77
N LEU A 109 21.33 -7.40 -14.83
CA LEU A 109 22.43 -6.45 -15.01
C LEU A 109 23.42 -6.97 -16.04
N LEU A 110 23.72 -6.13 -17.03
CA LEU A 110 24.74 -6.44 -18.02
C LEU A 110 26.12 -6.53 -17.34
N PRO A 111 26.90 -7.59 -17.60
CA PRO A 111 28.27 -7.69 -17.15
C PRO A 111 29.12 -6.48 -17.59
N GLY A 112 30.05 -6.06 -16.73
CA GLY A 112 30.90 -4.88 -16.94
C GLY A 112 32.07 -5.09 -17.91
N ASP A 113 32.37 -6.34 -18.24
CA ASP A 113 33.47 -6.81 -19.11
C ASP A 113 33.10 -6.85 -20.61
N LEU A 114 31.92 -6.33 -20.98
CA LEU A 114 31.50 -6.22 -22.36
C LEU A 114 32.17 -5.01 -23.03
N HIS A 115 33.07 -5.27 -23.99
CA HIS A 115 33.91 -4.24 -24.62
C HIS A 115 33.31 -3.62 -25.90
N ASP A 116 32.29 -4.23 -26.49
CA ASP A 116 31.64 -3.78 -27.72
C ASP A 116 30.94 -2.41 -27.57
N GLU A 117 31.12 -1.51 -28.55
CA GLU A 117 30.57 -0.13 -28.51
C GLU A 117 29.05 -0.06 -28.31
N LEU A 118 28.29 -1.03 -28.84
CA LEU A 118 26.84 -1.12 -28.66
C LEU A 118 26.48 -1.37 -27.18
N PHE A 119 27.22 -2.27 -26.53
CA PHE A 119 27.02 -2.62 -25.13
C PHE A 119 27.44 -1.49 -24.20
N GLN A 120 28.47 -0.71 -24.55
CA GLN A 120 28.84 0.50 -23.80
C GLN A 120 27.70 1.52 -23.75
N LYS A 121 26.99 1.74 -24.87
CA LYS A 121 25.82 2.63 -24.91
C LYS A 121 24.68 2.13 -24.02
N TRP A 122 24.45 0.82 -23.99
CA TRP A 122 23.45 0.20 -23.12
C TRP A 122 23.85 0.27 -21.64
N GLN A 123 25.12 0.05 -21.31
CA GLN A 123 25.67 0.23 -19.97
C GLN A 123 25.49 1.66 -19.46
N LEU A 124 25.69 2.68 -20.29
CA LEU A 124 25.41 4.08 -19.92
C LEU A 124 23.93 4.33 -19.59
N ILE A 125 23.02 3.71 -20.35
CA ILE A 125 21.57 3.78 -20.08
C ILE A 125 21.24 3.06 -18.77
N HIS A 126 21.75 1.85 -18.57
CA HIS A 126 21.59 1.08 -17.33
C HIS A 126 22.12 1.86 -16.14
N HIS A 127 23.34 2.39 -16.19
CA HIS A 127 23.93 3.15 -15.08
C HIS A 127 23.07 4.35 -14.67
N ARG A 128 22.48 5.07 -15.63
CA ARG A 128 21.54 6.16 -15.33
C ARG A 128 20.32 5.66 -14.56
N TYR A 129 19.68 4.57 -15.01
CA TYR A 129 18.53 4.02 -14.30
C TYR A 129 18.92 3.37 -12.97
N GLN A 130 20.13 2.83 -12.86
CA GLN A 130 20.64 2.29 -11.60
C GLN A 130 20.79 3.41 -10.57
N ARG A 131 21.37 4.55 -10.93
CA ARG A 131 21.41 5.73 -10.04
C ARG A 131 20.01 6.19 -9.66
N GLU A 132 19.11 6.25 -10.65
CA GLU A 132 17.71 6.62 -10.37
C GLU A 132 17.07 5.66 -9.34
N VAL A 133 17.34 4.35 -9.42
CA VAL A 133 16.86 3.35 -8.46
C VAL A 133 17.53 3.54 -7.10
N GLU A 134 18.85 3.71 -7.03
CA GLU A 134 19.60 3.96 -5.79
C GLU A 134 19.09 5.22 -5.06
N GLU A 135 18.84 6.30 -5.78
CA GLU A 135 18.27 7.55 -5.24
C GLU A 135 16.82 7.35 -4.78
N SER A 136 16.01 6.64 -5.57
CA SER A 136 14.57 6.50 -5.32
C SER A 136 14.26 5.54 -4.18
N PHE A 137 15.07 4.50 -4.01
CA PHE A 137 14.90 3.48 -2.98
C PHE A 137 15.95 3.66 -1.85
N ALA A 138 16.44 4.88 -1.67
CA ALA A 138 17.42 5.19 -0.63
C ALA A 138 16.96 4.69 0.75
N GLY A 139 17.86 3.98 1.44
CA GLY A 139 17.58 3.37 2.74
C GLY A 139 16.94 1.98 2.67
N ILE A 140 16.65 1.45 1.48
CA ILE A 140 16.29 0.06 1.25
C ILE A 140 17.48 -0.65 0.59
N PRO A 141 17.91 -1.83 1.08
CA PRO A 141 18.94 -2.61 0.42
C PRO A 141 18.60 -2.99 -1.02
N ILE A 142 19.56 -2.76 -1.93
CA ILE A 142 19.44 -3.07 -3.35
C ILE A 142 20.38 -4.24 -3.67
N PHE A 143 19.80 -5.33 -4.15
CA PHE A 143 20.53 -6.52 -4.60
C PHE A 143 20.59 -6.56 -6.12
N ASN A 144 21.77 -6.84 -6.64
CA ASN A 144 22.10 -6.75 -8.05
C ASN A 144 22.27 -8.16 -8.62
N VAL A 145 21.42 -8.54 -9.57
CA VAL A 145 21.49 -9.86 -10.22
C VAL A 145 22.09 -9.70 -11.61
N PRO A 146 23.24 -10.33 -11.90
CA PRO A 146 23.81 -10.31 -13.24
C PRO A 146 22.90 -11.05 -14.21
N LEU A 147 22.99 -10.67 -15.49
CA LEU A 147 22.47 -11.47 -16.58
C LEU A 147 23.33 -12.74 -16.71
N PHE A 148 22.70 -13.91 -16.55
CA PHE A 148 23.38 -15.20 -16.68
C PHE A 148 23.55 -15.62 -18.16
N ASP A 149 24.58 -16.43 -18.42
CA ASP A 149 24.94 -16.99 -19.74
C ASP A 149 23.96 -18.07 -20.23
N ARG A 150 23.11 -18.57 -19.35
CA ARG A 150 22.10 -19.60 -19.62
C ARG A 150 20.86 -19.38 -18.77
N GLU A 151 19.79 -20.08 -19.11
CA GLU A 151 18.56 -20.06 -18.33
C GLU A 151 18.79 -20.56 -16.89
N VAL A 152 18.13 -19.91 -15.93
CA VAL A 152 18.22 -20.29 -14.51
C VAL A 152 17.26 -21.44 -14.24
N VAL A 153 17.69 -22.65 -14.64
CA VAL A 153 16.92 -23.89 -14.48
C VAL A 153 17.78 -24.95 -13.79
N GLY A 154 17.19 -25.67 -12.85
CA GLY A 154 17.87 -26.68 -12.06
C GLY A 154 18.58 -26.12 -10.82
N GLU A 155 18.90 -27.02 -9.89
CA GLU A 155 19.46 -26.69 -8.58
C GLU A 155 20.79 -25.94 -8.65
N GLU A 156 21.66 -26.32 -9.60
CA GLU A 156 22.97 -25.67 -9.81
C GLU A 156 22.82 -24.18 -10.14
N MET A 157 21.98 -23.86 -11.13
CA MET A 157 21.78 -22.48 -11.55
C MET A 157 21.01 -21.66 -10.51
N LEU A 158 20.07 -22.27 -9.80
CA LEU A 158 19.39 -21.63 -8.67
C LEU A 158 20.37 -21.29 -7.54
N SER A 159 21.30 -22.20 -7.24
CA SER A 159 22.34 -21.97 -6.23
C SER A 159 23.29 -20.85 -6.65
N ARG A 160 23.70 -20.82 -7.92
CA ARG A 160 24.53 -19.75 -8.49
C ARG A 160 23.82 -18.39 -8.45
N MET A 161 22.51 -18.36 -8.73
CA MET A 161 21.70 -17.14 -8.62
C MET A 161 21.55 -16.70 -7.16
N ALA A 162 21.30 -17.63 -6.24
CA ALA A 162 21.21 -17.33 -4.81
C ALA A 162 22.52 -16.73 -4.29
N GLN A 163 23.68 -17.30 -4.64
CA GLN A 163 24.99 -16.77 -4.27
C GLN A 163 25.21 -15.35 -4.83
N ALA A 164 24.78 -15.09 -6.07
CA ALA A 164 24.92 -13.77 -6.68
C ALA A 164 24.07 -12.68 -5.99
N ILE A 165 22.90 -13.06 -5.46
CA ILE A 165 21.96 -12.12 -4.82
C ILE A 165 22.32 -11.91 -3.36
N TYR A 166 22.48 -13.00 -2.61
CA TYR A 166 22.55 -12.99 -1.15
C TYR A 166 23.95 -13.27 -0.62
N GLY A 167 24.85 -13.84 -1.42
CA GLY A 167 26.14 -14.33 -0.95
C GLY A 167 25.95 -15.33 0.19
N GLU A 168 26.56 -15.04 1.34
CA GLU A 168 26.44 -15.84 2.56
C GLU A 168 25.25 -15.42 3.45
N GLU A 169 24.50 -14.39 3.05
CA GLU A 169 23.34 -13.94 3.84
C GLU A 169 22.13 -14.85 3.65
N ASP A 170 21.37 -15.04 4.73
CA ASP A 170 20.13 -15.82 4.68
C ASP A 170 19.07 -15.10 3.82
N PRO A 171 18.56 -15.72 2.73
CA PRO A 171 17.51 -15.13 1.92
C PRO A 171 16.20 -14.89 2.68
N ALA A 172 15.95 -15.56 3.80
CA ALA A 172 14.79 -15.35 4.67
C ALA A 172 14.96 -14.18 5.65
N ARG A 173 16.16 -13.59 5.74
CA ARG A 173 16.41 -12.43 6.60
C ARG A 173 15.59 -11.23 6.14
N ARG A 174 15.07 -10.47 7.10
CA ARG A 174 14.41 -9.19 6.87
C ARG A 174 15.44 -8.05 6.90
N PHE A 175 15.40 -7.21 5.88
CA PHE A 175 16.42 -6.18 5.63
C PHE A 175 15.99 -4.77 6.04
N ALA A 176 14.69 -4.49 6.10
CA ALA A 176 14.14 -3.25 6.65
C ALA A 176 12.86 -3.53 7.44
N THR A 177 12.68 -2.81 8.55
CA THR A 177 11.56 -3.00 9.49
C THR A 177 10.75 -1.72 9.73
N SER A 178 11.03 -0.63 9.01
CA SER A 178 10.36 0.64 9.28
C SER A 178 8.89 0.56 8.85
N ASN A 179 7.98 0.74 9.81
CA ASN A 179 6.54 0.80 9.52
C ASN A 179 6.23 2.03 8.65
N PRO A 180 5.58 1.87 7.49
CA PRO A 180 5.22 2.98 6.61
C PRO A 180 4.09 3.87 7.16
N GLN A 181 3.46 3.50 8.28
CA GLN A 181 2.48 4.32 8.98
C GLN A 181 2.90 4.53 10.45
N ARG A 182 2.93 5.78 10.90
CA ARG A 182 3.20 6.15 12.29
C ARG A 182 2.20 7.18 12.81
N ILE A 183 1.93 7.14 14.11
CA ILE A 183 1.15 8.16 14.80
C ILE A 183 2.01 8.70 15.92
N ASP A 184 2.45 9.94 15.76
CA ASP A 184 3.31 10.63 16.69
C ASP A 184 2.51 11.72 17.43
N LYS A 185 2.87 11.98 18.68
CA LYS A 185 2.26 13.05 19.48
C LYS A 185 3.20 14.25 19.47
N GLU A 186 2.76 15.36 18.89
CA GLU A 186 3.51 16.62 18.82
C GLU A 186 2.84 17.65 19.74
N GLY A 187 3.33 17.74 20.99
CA GLY A 187 2.78 18.64 22.00
C GLY A 187 1.30 18.32 22.32
N PRO A 188 0.36 19.28 22.12
CA PRO A 188 -1.08 19.02 22.31
C PRO A 188 -1.71 18.24 21.15
N ASP A 189 -1.03 18.12 20.02
CA ASP A 189 -1.54 17.60 18.75
C ASP A 189 -1.01 16.20 18.44
N TYR A 190 -1.60 15.58 17.42
CA TYR A 190 -1.12 14.31 16.88
C TYR A 190 -0.84 14.45 15.39
N VAL A 191 0.16 13.73 14.90
CA VAL A 191 0.51 13.66 13.49
C VAL A 191 0.44 12.21 13.03
N LEU A 192 -0.39 11.95 12.03
CA LEU A 192 -0.36 10.68 11.29
C LEU A 192 0.60 10.86 10.13
N SER A 193 1.69 10.08 10.14
CA SER A 193 2.65 10.01 9.03
C SER A 193 2.40 8.76 8.20
N LEU A 194 2.34 8.93 6.88
CA LEU A 194 2.16 7.87 5.91
C LEU A 194 3.25 7.99 4.84
N LYS A 195 4.03 6.93 4.62
CA LYS A 195 4.97 6.90 3.50
C LYS A 195 4.20 6.86 2.17
N VAL A 196 4.42 7.89 1.36
CA VAL A 196 3.92 8.06 0.00
C VAL A 196 5.07 8.52 -0.91
N PRO A 197 6.10 7.67 -1.08
CA PRO A 197 7.28 8.03 -1.87
C PRO A 197 6.88 8.40 -3.30
N PHE A 198 7.59 9.39 -3.87
CA PHE A 198 7.40 9.88 -5.25
C PHE A 198 6.08 10.61 -5.53
N VAL A 199 5.35 11.00 -4.48
CA VAL A 199 4.06 11.67 -4.62
C VAL A 199 4.18 13.17 -4.33
N ASP A 200 3.73 13.97 -5.29
CA ASP A 200 3.57 15.42 -5.11
C ASP A 200 2.29 15.77 -4.35
N LYS A 201 2.31 16.90 -3.64
CA LYS A 201 1.14 17.39 -2.88
C LYS A 201 -0.11 17.57 -3.73
N SER A 202 0.03 17.93 -5.00
CA SER A 202 -1.10 18.10 -5.93
C SER A 202 -1.77 16.78 -6.33
N ALA A 203 -1.09 15.65 -6.15
CA ALA A 203 -1.59 14.32 -6.49
C ALA A 203 -2.29 13.61 -5.30
N VAL A 204 -2.36 14.27 -4.14
CA VAL A 204 -3.00 13.75 -2.93
C VAL A 204 -4.30 14.49 -2.65
N ASP A 205 -5.39 13.72 -2.55
CA ASP A 205 -6.67 14.19 -2.05
C ASP A 205 -6.96 13.56 -0.68
N LEU A 206 -7.37 14.39 0.26
CA LEU A 206 -7.70 14.00 1.63
C LEU A 206 -9.15 14.35 1.93
N SER A 207 -9.94 13.34 2.28
CA SER A 207 -11.29 13.55 2.75
C SER A 207 -11.52 12.79 4.04
N ARG A 208 -12.45 13.30 4.86
CA ARG A 208 -12.78 12.70 6.15
C ARG A 208 -14.28 12.50 6.22
N HIS A 209 -14.68 11.30 6.61
CA HIS A 209 -16.09 10.96 6.76
C HIS A 209 -16.24 9.93 7.88
N ASN A 210 -17.23 10.11 8.76
CA ASN A 210 -17.57 9.16 9.84
C ASN A 210 -16.46 8.77 10.83
N GLY A 211 -15.38 9.56 10.94
CA GLY A 211 -14.24 9.21 11.81
C GLY A 211 -13.13 8.45 11.10
N ASP A 212 -13.27 8.20 9.79
CA ASP A 212 -12.26 7.61 8.94
C ASP A 212 -11.59 8.70 8.07
N LEU A 213 -10.31 8.51 7.79
CA LEU A 213 -9.53 9.33 6.86
C LEU A 213 -9.39 8.60 5.53
N TYR A 214 -9.83 9.22 4.45
CA TYR A 214 -9.61 8.74 3.10
C TYR A 214 -8.41 9.46 2.51
N VAL A 215 -7.44 8.67 2.06
CA VAL A 215 -6.24 9.17 1.38
C VAL A 215 -6.29 8.65 -0.05
N THR A 216 -6.38 9.58 -1.01
CA THR A 216 -6.36 9.27 -2.43
C THR A 216 -5.04 9.74 -3.03
N VAL A 217 -4.32 8.85 -3.69
CA VAL A 217 -3.06 9.11 -4.40
C VAL A 217 -3.20 8.60 -5.83
N GLY A 218 -3.38 9.52 -6.78
CA GLY A 218 -3.69 9.15 -8.17
C GLY A 218 -4.97 8.29 -8.25
N ASN A 219 -4.84 7.05 -8.73
CA ASN A 219 -5.95 6.11 -8.88
C ASN A 219 -6.19 5.23 -7.63
N TYR A 220 -5.39 5.39 -6.59
CA TYR A 220 -5.48 4.57 -5.39
C TYR A 220 -6.17 5.34 -4.27
N ARG A 221 -7.14 4.71 -3.61
CA ARG A 221 -7.82 5.27 -2.44
C ARG A 221 -7.71 4.29 -1.28
N ARG A 222 -7.22 4.76 -0.15
CA ARG A 222 -7.13 4.00 1.10
C ARG A 222 -8.03 4.63 2.15
N GLU A 223 -8.84 3.80 2.81
CA GLU A 223 -9.56 4.16 4.02
C GLU A 223 -8.71 3.82 5.24
N ILE A 224 -8.53 4.79 6.13
CA ILE A 224 -7.79 4.63 7.38
C ILE A 224 -8.75 4.90 8.53
N THR A 225 -9.11 3.82 9.24
CA THR A 225 -9.87 3.93 10.48
C THR A 225 -9.02 4.60 11.54
N LEU A 226 -9.43 5.78 11.98
CA LEU A 226 -8.66 6.55 12.96
C LEU A 226 -8.92 6.02 14.38
N PRO A 227 -7.87 5.85 15.20
CA PRO A 227 -8.04 5.61 16.63
C PRO A 227 -8.91 6.70 17.27
N ARG A 228 -9.68 6.34 18.30
CA ARG A 228 -10.62 7.24 18.98
C ARG A 228 -10.03 8.61 19.35
N VAL A 229 -8.73 8.65 19.69
CA VAL A 229 -8.01 9.87 20.05
C VAL A 229 -7.90 10.86 18.88
N LEU A 230 -7.71 10.36 17.66
CA LEU A 230 -7.65 11.15 16.42
C LEU A 230 -9.05 11.43 15.87
N ALA A 231 -9.95 10.45 15.94
CA ALA A 231 -11.32 10.57 15.42
C ALA A 231 -12.13 11.71 16.08
N ARG A 232 -11.77 12.14 17.30
CA ARG A 232 -12.40 13.25 18.03
C ARG A 232 -11.76 14.63 17.80
N ARG A 233 -10.64 14.69 17.07
CA ARG A 233 -9.87 15.91 16.80
C ARG A 233 -10.22 16.50 15.44
N GLU A 234 -9.90 17.77 15.20
CA GLU A 234 -10.08 18.40 13.89
C GLU A 234 -8.79 18.26 13.06
N THR A 235 -8.94 18.10 11.75
CA THR A 235 -7.80 18.04 10.83
C THR A 235 -7.29 19.47 10.63
N ALA A 236 -6.12 19.79 11.19
CA ALA A 236 -5.54 21.14 11.15
C ALA A 236 -4.83 21.43 9.82
N GLY A 237 -4.38 20.39 9.14
CA GLY A 237 -3.72 20.49 7.84
C GLY A 237 -3.00 19.21 7.44
N ALA A 238 -2.49 19.19 6.22
CA ALA A 238 -1.62 18.15 5.72
C ALA A 238 -0.44 18.73 4.93
N SER A 239 0.74 18.16 5.11
CA SER A 239 1.93 18.44 4.32
C SER A 239 2.54 17.14 3.79
N ILE A 240 3.32 17.25 2.73
CA ILE A 240 4.16 16.16 2.22
C ILE A 240 5.59 16.67 2.27
N GLU A 241 6.43 15.99 3.02
CA GLU A 241 7.85 16.29 3.21
C GLU A 241 8.62 14.97 3.15
N ASP A 242 9.70 14.92 2.39
CA ASP A 242 10.57 13.73 2.25
C ASP A 242 9.82 12.41 1.92
N GLY A 243 8.75 12.49 1.13
CA GLY A 243 7.93 11.33 0.77
C GLY A 243 7.04 10.80 1.90
N GLU A 244 6.89 11.55 2.99
CA GLU A 244 5.92 11.28 4.05
C GLU A 244 4.76 12.30 4.00
N LEU A 245 3.53 11.80 3.88
CA LEU A 245 2.31 12.57 4.09
C LEU A 245 2.05 12.68 5.59
N ARG A 246 2.09 13.91 6.11
CA ARG A 246 1.85 14.23 7.50
C ARG A 246 0.49 14.90 7.64
N VAL A 247 -0.44 14.25 8.34
CA VAL A 247 -1.76 14.79 8.63
C VAL A 247 -1.82 15.20 10.09
N ARG A 248 -1.97 16.49 10.37
CA ARG A 248 -2.01 17.05 11.73
C ARG A 248 -3.44 17.09 12.27
N PHE A 249 -3.61 16.58 13.49
CA PHE A 249 -4.87 16.52 14.22
C PHE A 249 -4.81 17.39 15.47
N ALA A 250 -5.43 18.57 15.39
CA ALA A 250 -5.49 19.53 16.49
C ALA A 250 -6.68 19.26 17.41
N ARG A 251 -6.55 19.67 18.68
CA ARG A 251 -7.72 19.72 19.57
C ARG A 251 -8.75 20.66 18.96
N ARG A 252 -10.02 20.22 18.97
CA ARG A 252 -11.15 21.05 18.55
C ARG A 252 -11.14 22.32 19.41
N ALA A 253 -11.04 23.49 18.78
CA ALA A 253 -11.22 24.73 19.50
C ALA A 253 -12.68 24.77 19.99
N GLU A 254 -12.90 24.84 21.29
CA GLU A 254 -14.21 25.22 21.80
C GLU A 254 -14.52 26.59 21.21
N LYS A 255 -15.48 26.66 20.28
CA LYS A 255 -16.04 27.94 19.87
C LYS A 255 -16.58 28.57 21.16
N LEU A 256 -15.89 29.59 21.68
CA LEU A 256 -16.49 30.49 22.66
C LEU A 256 -17.77 31.02 22.00
N GLU A 257 -18.91 30.51 22.42
CA GLU A 257 -20.19 31.16 22.19
C GLU A 257 -20.10 32.52 22.87
N ALA A 258 -19.77 33.55 22.09
CA ALA A 258 -20.03 34.92 22.45
C ALA A 258 -21.55 35.09 22.52
N LYS A 259 -22.10 34.71 23.67
CA LYS A 259 -23.47 34.97 24.10
C LYS A 259 -23.62 36.48 24.26
N LYS A 260 -23.84 37.19 23.15
CA LYS A 260 -24.30 38.58 23.20
C LYS A 260 -25.77 38.56 23.58
N ARG A 261 -25.99 38.89 24.86
CA ARG A 261 -27.22 39.45 25.39
C ARG A 261 -27.60 40.72 24.66
#